data_AF-A0A836RW40-F1
#
_entry.id   AF-A0A836RW40-F1
#
_cell.length_a   1.000
_cell.length_b   1.000
_cell.length_c   1.000
_cell.angle_alpha   90.00
_cell.angle_beta   90.00
_cell.angle_gamma   90.00
#
_symmetry.space_group_name_H-M   'P 1'
#
loop_
_entity.id
_entity.type
_entity.pdbx_description
1 polymer ?
#
loop_
_entity_poly.entity_id
_entity_poly.type
_entity_poly.pdbx_seq_one_letter_code
_entity_poly.pdbx_strand_id
1 'polypeptide(L)'
;MTGEERRELVLRVYRYSSKERRSWIQEYRVPLYRGMTVLDALLYIRQRLDPTLVFRYSCRMGTCGSCGVIVNGEPRLACQTQVASIAKDNVVEVGPPPGYPVVRDLVIDMTRVFENHRRVK
;
A
#
# COMPACT_ATOMS: atom_id res chain seq x y z
N MET A 1 0.32 32.06 -8.57
CA MET A 1 0.84 30.90 -9.33
C MET A 1 -0.24 29.84 -9.34
N THR A 2 -0.94 29.79 -10.47
CA THR A 2 -1.78 28.71 -11.03
C THR A 2 -2.51 27.78 -10.06
N GLY A 3 -3.83 27.93 -10.01
CA GLY A 3 -4.72 26.90 -9.47
C GLY A 3 -4.56 25.60 -10.25
N GLU A 4 -3.86 24.64 -9.66
CA GLU A 4 -3.99 23.24 -10.04
C GLU A 4 -5.39 22.81 -9.66
N GLU A 5 -6.17 22.37 -10.65
CA GLU A 5 -7.33 21.52 -10.40
C GLU A 5 -6.89 20.42 -9.43
N ARG A 6 -7.43 20.44 -8.20
CA ARG A 6 -7.16 19.41 -7.20
C ARG A 6 -7.78 18.10 -7.67
N ARG A 7 -7.08 17.37 -8.54
CA ARG A 7 -7.42 16.00 -8.86
C ARG A 7 -7.22 15.18 -7.60
N GLU A 8 -8.20 14.37 -7.27
CA GLU A 8 -8.21 13.57 -6.06
C GLU A 8 -8.17 12.09 -6.46
N LEU A 9 -7.38 11.33 -5.72
CA LEU A 9 -7.29 9.88 -5.82
C LEU A 9 -8.04 9.27 -4.64
N VAL A 10 -8.94 8.34 -4.94
CA VAL A 10 -9.57 7.49 -3.93
C VAL A 10 -8.71 6.25 -3.74
N LEU A 11 -8.08 6.12 -2.58
CA LEU A 11 -7.33 4.94 -2.18
C LEU A 11 -8.19 4.07 -1.27
N ARG A 12 -8.58 2.89 -1.75
CA ARG A 12 -9.30 1.87 -0.97
C ARG A 12 -8.27 0.94 -0.35
N VAL A 13 -8.03 1.09 0.95
CA VAL A 13 -6.95 0.40 1.66
C VAL A 13 -7.53 -0.68 2.56
N TYR A 14 -7.00 -1.89 2.44
CA TYR A 14 -7.27 -2.96 3.40
C TYR A 14 -6.71 -2.60 4.77
N ARG A 15 -7.58 -2.66 5.77
CA ARG A 15 -7.27 -2.45 7.18
C ARG A 15 -7.50 -3.73 7.95
N TYR A 16 -6.66 -3.96 8.96
CA TYR A 16 -6.81 -5.10 9.85
C TYR A 16 -6.33 -4.78 11.26
N SER A 17 -7.22 -5.00 12.22
CA SER A 17 -6.96 -4.88 13.66
C SER A 17 -6.86 -6.26 14.27
N SER A 18 -5.67 -6.62 14.75
CA SER A 18 -5.47 -7.87 15.50
C SER A 18 -6.21 -7.87 16.85
N LYS A 19 -6.37 -6.70 17.47
CA LYS A 19 -7.12 -6.52 18.71
C LYS A 19 -8.61 -6.84 18.54
N GLU A 20 -9.20 -6.37 17.45
CA GLU A 20 -10.62 -6.58 17.15
C GLU A 20 -10.88 -7.83 16.28
N ARG A 21 -9.80 -8.48 15.81
CA ARG A 21 -9.83 -9.64 14.90
C ARG A 21 -10.73 -9.41 13.69
N ARG A 22 -10.70 -8.19 13.15
CA ARG A 22 -11.55 -7.75 12.04
C ARG A 22 -10.72 -7.08 10.95
N SER A 23 -11.11 -7.33 9.71
CA SER A 23 -10.66 -6.58 8.53
C SER A 23 -11.79 -5.75 7.94
N TRP A 24 -11.43 -4.65 7.30
CA TRP A 24 -12.34 -3.80 6.53
C TRP A 24 -11.58 -3.09 5.41
N ILE A 25 -12.32 -2.51 4.47
CA ILE A 25 -11.77 -1.59 3.47
C ILE A 25 -12.06 -0.18 3.95
N GLN A 26 -11.02 0.63 4.06
CA GLN A 26 -11.12 2.05 4.39
C GLN A 26 -10.81 2.88 3.15
N GLU A 27 -11.68 3.83 2.82
CA GLU A 27 -11.44 4.75 1.72
C GLU A 27 -10.78 6.03 2.22
N TYR A 28 -9.76 6.47 1.49
CA TYR A 28 -9.06 7.71 1.73
C TYR A 28 -9.02 8.54 0.45
N ARG A 29 -9.23 9.84 0.61
CA ARG A 29 -9.13 10.83 -0.45
C ARG A 29 -7.79 11.54 -0.33
N VAL A 30 -6.93 11.41 -1.34
CA VAL A 30 -5.58 11.99 -1.34
C VAL A 30 -5.37 12.87 -2.57
N PRO A 31 -4.56 13.93 -2.48
CA PRO A 31 -4.25 14.75 -3.65
C PRO A 31 -3.48 13.92 -4.67
N LEU A 32 -3.92 13.97 -5.93
CA LEU A 32 -3.27 13.33 -7.06
C LEU A 32 -2.37 14.34 -7.76
N TYR A 33 -1.09 13.98 -7.91
CA TYR A 33 -0.11 14.79 -8.65
C TYR A 33 0.70 13.92 -9.62
N ARG A 34 1.36 14.59 -10.58
CA ARG A 34 2.14 13.90 -11.62
C ARG A 34 3.33 13.15 -11.00
N GLY A 35 3.51 11.88 -11.38
CA GLY A 35 4.61 11.05 -10.89
C GLY A 35 4.37 10.43 -9.51
N MET A 36 3.18 10.61 -8.93
CA MET A 36 2.81 10.03 -7.65
C MET A 36 2.81 8.50 -7.70
N THR A 37 3.50 7.90 -6.74
CA THR A 37 3.49 6.44 -6.53
C THR A 37 2.42 6.02 -5.54
N VAL A 38 2.09 4.73 -5.53
CA VAL A 38 1.21 4.16 -4.50
C VAL A 38 1.83 4.33 -3.10
N LEU A 39 3.16 4.26 -2.98
CA LEU A 39 3.83 4.51 -1.70
C LEU A 39 3.62 5.96 -1.24
N ASP A 40 3.68 6.94 -2.14
CA ASP A 40 3.43 8.34 -1.79
C ASP A 40 2.00 8.55 -1.27
N ALA A 41 1.02 7.88 -1.88
CA ALA A 41 -0.36 7.91 -1.41
C ALA A 41 -0.50 7.33 0.01
N LEU A 42 0.11 6.17 0.27
CA LEU A 42 0.11 5.55 1.59
C LEU A 42 0.84 6.41 2.64
N LEU A 43 1.95 7.05 2.26
CA LEU A 43 2.68 7.97 3.13
C LEU A 43 1.85 9.22 3.43
N TYR A 44 1.16 9.78 2.44
CA TYR A 44 0.28 10.93 2.62
C TYR A 44 -0.83 10.60 3.62
N ILE A 45 -1.50 9.45 3.47
CA ILE A 45 -2.53 8.98 4.40
C ILE A 45 -1.94 8.91 5.81
N ARG A 46 -0.83 8.21 6.00
CA ARG A 46 -0.22 8.05 7.33
C ARG A 46 0.22 9.37 7.97
N GLN A 47 0.67 10.33 7.17
CA GLN A 47 1.18 11.61 7.70
C GLN A 47 0.09 12.65 7.95
N ARG A 48 -1.00 12.61 7.18
CA ARG A 48 -1.97 13.72 7.13
C ARG A 48 -3.39 13.32 7.51
N LEU A 49 -3.78 12.07 7.32
CA LEU A 49 -5.17 11.62 7.45
C LEU A 49 -5.36 10.60 8.58
N ASP A 50 -4.51 9.59 8.63
CA ASP A 50 -4.62 8.48 9.56
C ASP A 50 -3.24 7.90 9.93
N PRO A 51 -2.62 8.38 11.02
CA PRO A 51 -1.33 7.89 11.49
C PRO A 51 -1.36 6.44 12.01
N THR A 52 -2.54 5.82 12.12
CA THR A 52 -2.67 4.44 12.59
C THR A 52 -2.45 3.40 11.49
N LEU A 53 -2.42 3.83 10.21
CA LEU A 53 -2.17 2.97 9.06
C LEU A 53 -0.74 2.43 9.06
N VAL A 54 -0.60 1.11 9.02
CA VAL A 54 0.70 0.43 9.05
C VAL A 54 1.01 -0.30 7.74
N PHE A 55 2.21 -0.07 7.22
CA PHE A 55 2.78 -0.75 6.07
C PHE A 55 4.31 -0.74 6.15
N ARG A 56 4.97 -1.66 5.44
CA ARG A 56 6.44 -1.73 5.39
C ARG A 56 6.97 -0.98 4.16
N TYR A 57 8.07 -0.26 4.33
CA TYR A 57 8.86 0.33 3.25
C TYR A 57 10.28 0.63 3.76
N SER A 58 11.25 0.74 2.85
CA SER A 58 12.64 1.10 3.21
C SER A 58 13.33 1.88 2.09
N CYS A 59 13.89 1.20 1.07
CA CYS A 59 14.78 1.84 0.08
C CYS A 59 14.12 2.85 -0.88
N ARG A 60 12.80 2.76 -1.08
CA ARG A 60 12.01 3.59 -2.03
C ARG A 60 12.48 3.57 -3.50
N MET A 61 13.32 2.61 -3.89
CA MET A 61 13.87 2.48 -5.24
C MET A 61 13.66 1.08 -5.85
N GLY A 62 12.82 0.26 -5.23
CA GLY A 62 12.48 -1.08 -5.71
C GLY A 62 13.42 -2.21 -5.31
N THR A 63 14.59 -1.92 -4.75
CA THR A 63 15.63 -2.94 -4.52
C THR A 63 15.38 -3.84 -3.31
N CYS A 64 14.79 -3.31 -2.22
CA CYS A 64 14.66 -4.06 -0.96
C CYS A 64 13.45 -5.02 -0.89
N GLY A 65 12.46 -4.88 -1.78
CA GLY A 65 11.21 -5.64 -1.71
C GLY A 65 10.27 -5.31 -0.53
N SER A 66 10.65 -4.48 0.44
CA SER A 66 9.88 -4.26 1.68
C SER A 66 8.49 -3.67 1.51
N CYS A 67 8.20 -3.00 0.39
CA CYS A 67 6.90 -2.38 0.10
C CYS A 67 6.04 -3.20 -0.88
N GLY A 68 6.24 -4.52 -0.88
CA GLY A 68 5.40 -5.45 -1.63
C GLY A 68 3.97 -5.48 -1.10
N VAL A 69 3.02 -5.19 -1.98
CA VAL A 69 1.58 -5.14 -1.69
C VAL A 69 0.80 -5.65 -2.92
N ILE A 70 -0.48 -5.92 -2.74
CA ILE A 70 -1.40 -6.10 -3.87
C ILE A 70 -1.98 -4.73 -4.22
N VAL A 71 -1.94 -4.39 -5.51
CA VAL A 71 -2.56 -3.18 -6.04
C VAL A 71 -3.48 -3.56 -7.19
N ASN A 72 -4.76 -3.21 -7.08
CA ASN A 72 -5.81 -3.58 -8.05
C ASN A 72 -5.80 -5.09 -8.40
N GLY A 73 -5.60 -5.94 -7.38
CA GLY A 73 -5.56 -7.40 -7.53
C GLY A 73 -4.20 -7.98 -7.96
N GLU A 74 -3.22 -7.16 -8.33
CA GLU A 74 -1.91 -7.64 -8.79
C GLU A 74 -0.77 -7.36 -7.79
N PRO A 75 0.20 -8.29 -7.64
CA PRO A 75 1.37 -8.06 -6.82
C PRO A 75 2.25 -6.97 -7.44
N ARG A 76 2.61 -5.97 -6.61
CA ARG A 76 3.33 -4.77 -7.02
C ARG A 76 4.23 -4.26 -5.89
N LEU A 77 5.28 -3.54 -6.25
CA LEU A 77 6.06 -2.73 -5.29
C LEU A 77 5.46 -1.33 -5.22
N ALA A 78 4.94 -0.93 -4.06
CA ALA A 78 4.27 0.36 -3.90
C ALA A 78 5.15 1.55 -4.33
N CYS A 79 6.47 1.48 -4.08
CA CYS A 79 7.42 2.54 -4.41
C CYS A 79 7.74 2.70 -5.90
N GLN A 80 7.46 1.70 -6.74
CA GLN A 80 7.67 1.78 -8.19
C GLN A 80 6.37 1.88 -8.97
N THR A 81 5.24 1.64 -8.31
CA THR A 81 3.93 1.62 -8.96
C THR A 81 3.39 3.04 -9.09
N GLN A 82 3.39 3.55 -10.32
CA GLN A 82 2.89 4.87 -10.68
C GLN A 82 1.36 4.86 -10.69
N VAL A 83 0.72 5.74 -9.92
CA VAL A 83 -0.76 5.81 -9.84
C VAL A 83 -1.36 6.04 -11.22
N ALA A 84 -0.77 6.92 -12.02
CA ALA A 84 -1.23 7.22 -13.38
C ALA A 84 -1.28 5.99 -14.33
N SER A 85 -0.53 4.94 -14.03
CA SER A 85 -0.50 3.71 -14.86
C SER A 85 -1.55 2.68 -14.49
N ILE A 86 -2.14 2.79 -13.30
CA ILE A 86 -3.02 1.75 -12.72
C ILE A 86 -4.40 2.27 -12.31
N ALA A 87 -4.54 3.57 -12.06
CA ALA A 87 -5.79 4.14 -11.57
C ALA A 87 -6.86 4.08 -12.66
N LYS A 88 -8.00 3.48 -12.33
CA LYS A 88 -9.22 3.53 -13.14
C LYS A 88 -10.19 4.45 -12.42
N ASP A 89 -10.70 5.46 -13.11
CA ASP A 89 -11.62 6.47 -12.54
C ASP A 89 -11.08 7.16 -11.27
N ASN A 90 -9.76 7.34 -11.20
CA ASN A 90 -9.05 7.83 -10.01
C ASN A 90 -9.28 6.99 -8.74
N VAL A 91 -9.50 5.68 -8.89
CA VAL A 91 -9.60 4.72 -7.79
C VAL A 91 -8.44 3.74 -7.86
N VAL A 92 -7.82 3.45 -6.71
CA VAL A 92 -6.82 2.41 -6.53
C VAL A 92 -7.10 1.61 -5.27
N GLU A 93 -7.08 0.29 -5.39
CA GLU A 93 -7.24 -0.65 -4.28
C GLU A 93 -5.89 -1.18 -3.83
N VAL A 94 -5.64 -1.20 -2.52
CA VAL A 94 -4.38 -1.66 -1.94
C VAL A 94 -4.66 -2.68 -0.84
N GLY A 95 -4.03 -3.86 -0.95
CA GLY A 95 -4.18 -4.96 -0.01
C GLY A 95 -2.86 -5.64 0.38
N PRO A 96 -2.84 -6.44 1.45
CA PRO A 96 -1.69 -7.26 1.80
C PRO A 96 -1.49 -8.40 0.79
N PRO A 97 -0.27 -8.94 0.63
CA PRO A 97 -0.04 -10.16 -0.15
C PRO A 97 -0.89 -11.34 0.36
N PRO A 98 -1.56 -12.10 -0.54
CA PRO A 98 -2.41 -13.22 -0.14
C PRO A 98 -1.57 -14.41 0.34
N GLY A 99 -2.20 -15.32 1.08
CA GLY A 99 -1.57 -16.57 1.52
C GLY A 99 -0.67 -16.44 2.76
N TYR A 100 -0.54 -15.24 3.32
CA TYR A 100 0.23 -14.99 4.55
C TYR A 100 -0.67 -14.40 5.65
N PRO A 101 -0.47 -14.79 6.93
CA PRO A 101 -1.19 -14.17 8.03
C PRO A 101 -0.92 -12.67 8.09
N VAL A 102 -1.98 -11.87 8.14
CA VAL A 102 -1.87 -10.42 8.33
C VAL A 102 -1.63 -10.12 9.80
N VAL A 103 -0.56 -9.39 10.11
CA VAL A 103 -0.25 -8.92 11.47
C VAL A 103 -1.02 -7.65 11.78
N ARG A 104 -0.99 -6.68 10.86
CA ARG A 104 -1.71 -5.40 10.95
C ARG A 104 -1.77 -4.72 9.59
N ASP A 105 -2.96 -4.25 9.18
CA ASP A 105 -3.17 -3.53 7.92
C ASP A 105 -2.51 -4.23 6.71
N LEU A 106 -1.47 -3.62 6.11
CA LEU A 106 -0.76 -4.16 4.94
C LEU A 106 0.47 -5.00 5.32
N VAL A 107 0.69 -5.24 6.62
CA VAL A 107 1.83 -6.00 7.13
C VAL A 107 1.47 -7.46 7.34
N ILE A 108 2.16 -8.34 6.63
CA ILE A 108 2.08 -9.80 6.81
C ILE A 108 3.19 -10.32 7.73
N ASP A 109 2.97 -11.54 8.23
CA ASP A 109 3.99 -12.35 8.87
C ASP A 109 4.93 -12.95 7.81
N MET A 110 6.19 -12.55 7.86
CA MET A 110 7.24 -12.96 6.91
C MET A 110 7.98 -14.22 7.36
N THR A 111 7.67 -14.78 8.53
CA THR A 111 8.39 -15.95 9.10
C THR A 111 8.42 -17.10 8.11
N ARG A 112 7.26 -17.45 7.53
CA ARG A 112 7.14 -18.50 6.51
C ARG A 112 7.97 -18.23 5.25
N VAL A 113 8.08 -16.96 4.84
CA VAL A 113 8.88 -16.58 3.67
C VAL A 113 10.36 -16.88 3.92
N PHE A 114 10.87 -16.50 5.08
CA PHE A 114 12.27 -16.73 5.44
C PHE A 114 12.59 -18.21 5.67
N GLU A 115 11.67 -18.95 6.29
CA GLU A 115 11.81 -20.40 6.48
C GLU A 115 11.89 -21.14 5.13
N ASN A 116 11.00 -20.82 4.20
CA ASN A 116 11.01 -21.42 2.87
C ASN A 116 12.30 -21.11 2.10
N HIS A 117 12.75 -19.85 2.15
CA HIS A 117 14.02 -19.45 1.53
C HIS A 117 15.23 -20.20 2.12
N ARG A 118 15.22 -20.47 3.44
CA ARG A 118 16.28 -21.25 4.10
C ARG A 118 16.28 -22.73 3.71
N ARG A 119 15.13 -23.30 3.32
CA ARG A 119 15.00 -24.72 2.93
C ARG A 119 15.52 -25.04 1.53
N VAL A 120 15.52 -24.05 0.65
CA VAL A 120 15.94 -24.20 -0.76
C VAL A 120 17.40 -23.81 -0.98
N LYS A 121 18.13 -23.52 0.10
CA LYS A 121 19.54 -23.14 0.11
C LYS A 121 20.35 -24.22 0.81
#